data_AF-A0A2N1M1I2-F1
#
_entry.id   AF-A0A2N1M1I2-F1
#
_cell.length_a   1.000
_cell.length_b   1.000
_cell.length_c   1.000
_cell.angle_alpha   90.00
_cell.angle_beta   90.00
_cell.angle_gamma   90.00
#
_symmetry.space_group_name_H-M   'P 1'
#
loop_
_entity.id
_entity.type
_entity.pdbx_description
1 polymer ?
#
loop_
_entity_poly.entity_id
_entity_poly.type
_entity_poly.pdbx_seq_one_letter_code
_entity_poly.pdbx_strand_id
1 'polypeptide(L)'
;MLKDETLANWLDIEKNVSQNTLPTIKKALGDRFQYTNIELKKVLQNLHQHQKDAYTVSLDHLKSKANKQRTGINSRRKDTLKISSRKIR
;
A
#
# COMPACT_ATOMS: atom_id res chain seq x y z
N MET A 1 -32.18 12.78 -12.58
CA MET A 1 -31.70 13.69 -11.51
C MET A 1 -30.69 13.03 -10.56
N LEU A 2 -30.07 11.89 -10.90
CA LEU A 2 -29.14 11.17 -10.01
C LEU A 2 -27.71 11.75 -9.93
N LYS A 3 -27.35 12.72 -10.77
CA LYS A 3 -25.96 13.20 -10.88
C LYS A 3 -25.60 14.23 -9.81
N ASP A 4 -26.56 15.07 -9.42
CA ASP A 4 -26.30 16.20 -8.52
C ASP A 4 -26.09 15.77 -7.06
N GLU A 5 -26.81 14.74 -6.59
CA GLU A 5 -26.61 14.16 -5.25
C GLU A 5 -25.23 13.51 -5.10
N THR A 6 -24.76 12.80 -6.13
CA THR A 6 -23.42 12.17 -6.06
C THR A 6 -22.31 13.22 -5.99
N LEU A 7 -22.45 14.33 -6.71
CA LEU A 7 -21.45 15.40 -6.76
C LEU A 7 -21.38 16.18 -5.44
N ALA A 8 -22.53 16.46 -4.83
CA ALA A 8 -22.62 17.04 -3.50
C ALA A 8 -21.95 16.14 -2.44
N ASN A 9 -22.15 14.83 -2.52
CA ASN A 9 -21.55 13.86 -1.61
C ASN A 9 -20.02 13.79 -1.76
N TRP A 10 -19.50 13.88 -3.00
CA TRP A 10 -18.06 13.93 -3.25
C TRP A 10 -17.40 15.19 -2.70
N LEU A 11 -18.05 16.36 -2.82
CA LEU A 11 -17.54 17.62 -2.28
C LEU A 11 -17.46 17.59 -0.74
N ASP A 12 -18.46 16.99 -0.09
CA ASP A 12 -18.45 16.86 1.37
C ASP A 12 -17.35 15.90 1.85
N ILE A 13 -17.15 14.79 1.14
CA ILE A 13 -16.02 13.87 1.38
C ILE A 13 -14.69 14.59 1.19
N GLU A 14 -14.52 15.35 0.10
CA GLU A 14 -13.29 16.11 -0.17
C GLU A 14 -13.00 17.13 0.95
N LYS A 15 -14.03 17.84 1.39
CA LYS A 15 -13.93 18.81 2.50
C LYS A 15 -13.53 18.12 3.80
N ASN A 16 -14.17 17.01 4.15
CA ASN A 16 -13.84 16.23 5.33
C ASN A 16 -12.40 15.66 5.30
N VAL A 17 -11.97 15.14 4.14
CA VAL A 17 -10.59 14.64 3.97
C VAL A 17 -9.58 15.77 4.16
N SER A 18 -9.82 16.92 3.54
CA SER A 18 -8.91 18.07 3.58
C SER A 18 -8.83 18.71 4.96
N GLN A 19 -9.97 18.84 5.65
CA GLN A 19 -10.06 19.56 6.93
C GLN A 19 -9.76 18.69 8.15
N ASN A 20 -10.10 17.40 8.12
CA ASN A 20 -9.99 16.52 9.29
C ASN A 20 -8.92 15.45 9.11
N THR A 21 -8.91 14.76 7.96
CA THR A 21 -8.07 13.57 7.76
C THR A 21 -6.61 13.94 7.50
N LEU A 22 -6.34 14.84 6.56
CA LEU A 22 -4.97 15.26 6.24
C LEU A 22 -4.22 15.88 7.45
N PRO A 23 -4.83 16.80 8.24
CA PRO A 23 -4.16 17.34 9.42
C PRO A 23 -3.89 16.28 10.49
N THR A 24 -4.81 15.32 10.67
CA THR A 24 -4.63 14.21 11.62
C THR A 24 -3.45 13.31 11.21
N ILE A 25 -3.37 12.96 9.92
CA ILE A 25 -2.24 12.19 9.37
C ILE A 25 -0.94 12.97 9.55
N LYS A 26 -0.93 14.27 9.25
CA LYS A 26 0.24 15.13 9.43
C LYS A 26 0.68 15.18 10.90
N LYS A 27 -0.27 15.29 11.84
CA LYS A 27 0.01 15.27 13.28
C LYS A 27 0.57 13.91 13.75
N ALA A 28 0.04 12.81 13.24
CA ALA A 28 0.49 11.46 13.60
C ALA A 28 1.88 11.12 13.05
N LEU A 29 2.20 11.57 11.83
CA LEU A 29 3.53 11.39 11.23
C LEU A 29 4.58 12.30 11.88
N GLY A 30 4.16 13.44 12.46
CA GLY A 30 5.05 14.43 13.07
C GLY A 30 6.08 14.98 12.07
N ASP A 31 7.23 15.41 12.55
CA ASP A 31 8.34 15.87 11.69
C ASP A 31 9.17 14.73 11.09
N ARG A 32 8.81 13.47 11.37
CA ARG A 32 9.58 12.29 10.96
C ARG A 32 9.58 12.11 9.44
N PHE A 33 8.53 12.60 8.79
CA PHE A 33 8.39 12.53 7.34
C PHE A 33 7.95 13.88 6.79
N GLN A 34 8.79 14.45 5.94
CA GLN A 34 8.45 15.64 5.16
C GLN A 34 7.76 15.17 3.87
N TYR A 35 6.47 15.43 3.76
CA TYR A 35 5.70 15.19 2.54
C TYR A 35 5.12 16.50 2.04
N THR A 36 5.26 16.74 0.74
CA THR A 36 4.43 17.74 0.07
C THR A 36 2.99 17.21 -0.03
N ASN A 37 2.00 18.12 -0.06
CA ASN A 37 0.60 17.73 -0.23
C ASN A 37 0.37 16.88 -1.49
N ILE A 38 1.17 17.10 -2.54
CA ILE A 38 1.11 16.35 -3.80
C ILE A 38 1.59 14.91 -3.60
N GLU A 39 2.70 14.70 -2.90
CA GLU A 39 3.22 13.36 -2.61
C GLU A 39 2.27 12.59 -1.71
N LEU A 40 1.73 13.24 -0.66
CA LEU A 40 0.77 12.60 0.23
C LEU A 40 -0.49 12.19 -0.54
N LYS A 41 -1.00 13.04 -1.43
CA LYS A 41 -2.14 12.70 -2.31
C LYS A 41 -1.82 11.48 -3.18
N LYS A 42 -0.64 11.42 -3.80
CA LYS A 42 -0.21 10.27 -4.63
C LYS A 42 -0.11 8.98 -3.80
N VAL A 43 0.49 9.04 -2.61
CA VAL A 43 0.63 7.89 -1.71
C VAL A 43 -0.76 7.36 -1.32
N LEU A 44 -1.69 8.25 -0.97
CA LEU A 44 -3.06 7.87 -0.61
C LEU A 44 -3.82 7.28 -1.81
N GLN A 45 -3.65 7.84 -3.02
CA GLN A 45 -4.24 7.28 -4.25
C GLN A 45 -3.70 5.89 -4.56
N ASN A 46 -2.38 5.69 -4.44
CA ASN A 46 -1.75 4.40 -4.65
C ASN A 46 -2.22 3.37 -3.62
N LEU A 47 -2.35 3.76 -2.36
CA LEU A 47 -2.89 2.90 -1.30
C LEU A 47 -4.33 2.46 -1.62
N HIS A 48 -5.18 3.40 -2.04
CA HIS A 48 -6.55 3.09 -2.42
C HIS A 48 -6.61 2.11 -3.61
N GLN A 49 -5.78 2.34 -4.63
CA GLN A 49 -5.68 1.44 -5.78
C GLN A 49 -5.24 0.05 -5.34
N HIS A 50 -4.21 -0.05 -4.50
CA HIS A 50 -3.73 -1.32 -3.96
C HIS A 50 -4.80 -2.08 -3.18
N GLN A 51 -5.62 -1.37 -2.38
CA GLN A 51 -6.74 -1.97 -1.66
C GLN A 51 -7.80 -2.51 -2.62
N LYS A 52 -8.14 -1.78 -3.68
CA LYS A 52 -9.07 -2.25 -4.72
C LYS A 52 -8.52 -3.47 -5.47
N ASP A 53 -7.24 -3.45 -5.83
CA ASP A 53 -6.60 -4.57 -6.51
C ASP A 53 -6.56 -5.80 -5.59
N ALA A 54 -6.25 -5.63 -4.31
CA ALA A 54 -6.31 -6.71 -3.33
C ALA A 54 -7.73 -7.26 -3.16
N TYR A 55 -8.74 -6.37 -3.09
CA TYR A 55 -10.14 -6.77 -2.97
C TYR A 55 -10.61 -7.55 -4.20
N THR A 56 -10.31 -7.07 -5.41
CA THR A 56 -10.66 -7.77 -6.66
C THR A 56 -9.97 -9.13 -6.78
N VAL A 57 -8.70 -9.23 -6.37
CA VAL A 57 -7.98 -10.52 -6.27
C VAL A 57 -8.62 -11.43 -5.24
N SER A 58 -9.12 -10.91 -4.12
CA SER A 58 -9.79 -11.70 -3.08
C SER A 58 -11.18 -12.22 -3.50
N LEU A 59 -11.88 -11.46 -4.35
CA LEU A 59 -13.22 -11.80 -4.85
C LEU A 59 -13.16 -12.92 -5.91
N ASP A 60 -12.11 -12.95 -6.72
CA ASP A 60 -11.87 -14.02 -7.70
C ASP A 60 -11.11 -15.19 -7.06
N HIS A 61 -11.82 -16.28 -6.80
CA HIS A 61 -11.28 -17.44 -6.09
C HIS A 61 -10.07 -18.08 -6.82
N LEU A 62 -9.99 -18.00 -8.16
CA LEU A 62 -8.85 -18.49 -8.93
C LEU A 62 -7.64 -17.56 -8.78
N LYS A 63 -7.86 -16.24 -8.84
CA LYS A 63 -6.78 -15.24 -8.64
C LYS A 63 -6.26 -15.20 -7.21
N SER A 64 -7.13 -15.38 -6.23
CA SER A 64 -6.77 -15.49 -4.80
C SER A 64 -5.81 -16.66 -4.54
N LYS A 65 -6.08 -17.83 -5.13
CA LYS A 65 -5.17 -19.00 -5.04
C LYS A 65 -3.83 -18.75 -5.71
N ALA A 66 -3.80 -18.12 -6.90
CA ALA A 66 -2.58 -17.80 -7.62
C ALA A 66 -1.71 -16.75 -6.88
N ASN A 67 -2.34 -15.73 -6.28
CA ASN A 67 -1.62 -14.70 -5.53
C ASN A 67 -0.94 -15.28 -4.27
N LYS A 68 -1.62 -16.18 -3.53
CA LYS A 68 -1.03 -16.88 -2.38
C LYS A 68 0.22 -17.69 -2.73
N GLN A 69 0.27 -18.28 -3.92
CA GLN A 69 1.46 -19.00 -4.39
C GLN A 69 2.63 -18.04 -4.69
N ARG A 70 2.34 -16.82 -5.16
CA ARG A 70 3.35 -15.80 -5.46
C ARG A 70 4.03 -15.25 -4.21
N THR A 71 3.33 -15.17 -3.08
CA THR A 71 3.89 -14.72 -1.79
C THR A 71 4.73 -15.80 -1.09
N GLY A 72 4.63 -17.05 -1.54
CA GLY A 72 5.22 -18.23 -0.89
C GLY A 72 6.58 -18.68 -1.40
N ILE A 73 7.31 -17.86 -2.16
CA ILE A 73 8.70 -18.19 -2.56
C ILE A 73 9.65 -17.29 -1.77
N ASN A 74 9.79 -17.57 -0.47
CA ASN A 74 11.02 -17.21 0.22
C ASN A 74 12.10 -18.17 -0.29
N SER A 75 12.67 -17.84 -1.46
CA SER A 75 13.85 -18.50 -1.99
C SER A 75 14.97 -18.28 -0.97
N ARG A 76 15.07 -19.24 -0.04
CA ARG A 76 16.18 -19.36 0.90
C ARG A 76 17.44 -19.28 0.04
N ARG A 77 18.13 -18.12 0.06
CA ARG A 77 19.45 -17.99 -0.56
C ARG A 77 20.26 -19.16 -0.02
N LYS A 78 20.56 -20.13 -0.89
CA LYS A 78 21.63 -21.08 -0.62
C LYS A 78 22.89 -20.25 -0.73
N ASP A 79 23.22 -19.53 0.35
CA ASP A 79 24.57 -19.06 0.58
C ASP A 79 25.40 -20.33 0.72
N THR A 80 25.96 -20.77 -0.40
CA THR A 80 27.10 -21.66 -0.43
C THR A 80 28.26 -20.88 0.18
N LEU A 81 28.25 -20.82 1.51
CA LEU A 81 29.46 -20.69 2.31
C LEU A 81 30.34 -21.90 1.94
N LYS A 82 31.08 -21.76 0.84
CA LYS A 82 32.33 -22.50 0.62
C LYS A 82 33.27 -22.04 1.72
N ILE A 83 33.09 -22.60 2.91
CA ILE A 83 34.11 -22.64 3.94
C ILE A 83 35.23 -23.43 3.29
N SER A 84 36.16 -22.70 2.68
CA SER A 84 37.42 -23.26 2.21
C SER A 84 38.09 -23.86 3.44
N SER A 85 38.20 -25.17 3.43
CA SER A 85 38.91 -25.95 4.43
C SER A 85 40.36 -25.48 4.47
N ARG A 86 40.67 -24.47 5.30
CA ARG A 86 42.04 -24.22 5.74
C ARG A 86 42.42 -25.37 6.65
N LYS A 87 42.97 -26.41 6.04
CA LYS A 87 43.70 -27.47 6.70
C LYS A 87 44.98 -26.83 7.25
N ILE A 88 44.94 -26.41 8.51
CA ILE A 88 46.16 -26.06 9.26
C ILE A 88 46.88 -27.38 9.48
N ARG A 89 48.06 -27.51 8.87
CA ARG A 89 49.08 -28.49 9.24
C ARG A 89 50.36 -27.72 9.45
#